data_AF-A0A410JZU0-F1
#
_entry.id   AF-A0A410JZU0-F1
#
_cell.length_a   1.000
_cell.length_b   1.000
_cell.length_c   1.000
_cell.angle_alpha   90.00
_cell.angle_beta   90.00
_cell.angle_gamma   90.00
#
_symmetry.space_group_name_H-M   'P 1'
#
loop_
_entity.id
_entity.type
_entity.pdbx_description
1 polymer ?
#
loop_
_entity_poly.entity_id
_entity_poly.type
_entity_poly.pdbx_seq_one_letter_code
_entity_poly.pdbx_strand_id
1 'polypeptide(L)'
;MKDKFIEQFKERIVSIILTPVFIFFLWSLQQLTNGLYGKIEPIILEHISKRLLWVVVIMEAVMIIILLFVVYILKPKGMSLKYGIYWDKDKNPHCPSCKKPLNSYDDYGINGIGFYCNSCKLVHPMSKKGIYLTISDARKIMDNM
;
A
#
# COMPACT_ATOMS: atom_id res chain seq x y z
N MET A 1 -22.98 2.84 1.06
CA MET A 1 -22.97 2.61 -0.41
C MET A 1 -21.97 3.51 -1.13
N LYS A 2 -21.89 4.80 -0.78
CA LYS A 2 -20.87 5.75 -1.28
C LYS A 2 -19.41 5.27 -1.11
N ASP A 3 -19.05 4.75 0.06
CA ASP A 3 -17.63 4.41 0.33
C ASP A 3 -17.14 3.21 -0.48
N LYS A 4 -18.01 2.23 -0.73
CA LYS A 4 -17.72 1.08 -1.59
C LYS A 4 -17.54 1.50 -3.05
N PHE A 5 -18.31 2.50 -3.50
CA PHE A 5 -18.17 3.08 -4.82
C PHE A 5 -16.85 3.84 -4.96
N ILE A 6 -16.47 4.65 -3.95
CA ILE A 6 -15.22 5.45 -3.98
C ILE A 6 -13.98 4.55 -4.01
N GLU A 7 -13.95 3.45 -3.26
CA GLU A 7 -12.79 2.54 -3.26
C GLU A 7 -12.70 1.74 -4.58
N GLN A 8 -13.82 1.25 -5.11
CA GLN A 8 -13.83 0.64 -6.46
C GLN A 8 -13.45 1.64 -7.55
N PHE A 9 -13.82 2.92 -7.38
CA PHE A 9 -13.48 3.98 -8.29
C PHE A 9 -11.99 4.34 -8.23
N LYS A 10 -11.37 4.34 -7.03
CA LYS A 10 -9.92 4.52 -6.87
C LYS A 10 -9.12 3.40 -7.51
N GLU A 11 -9.46 2.14 -7.28
CA GLU A 11 -8.75 1.01 -7.90
C GLU A 11 -8.84 1.05 -9.43
N ARG A 12 -10.03 1.40 -9.95
CA ARG A 12 -10.22 1.58 -11.40
C ARG A 12 -9.44 2.77 -11.93
N ILE A 13 -9.49 3.92 -11.28
CA ILE A 13 -8.72 5.12 -11.68
C ILE A 13 -7.23 4.84 -11.65
N VAL A 14 -6.72 4.18 -10.61
CA VAL A 14 -5.30 3.81 -10.54
C VAL A 14 -4.96 2.92 -11.73
N SER A 15 -5.74 1.89 -12.04
CA SER A 15 -5.46 1.06 -13.22
C SER A 15 -5.56 1.83 -14.54
N ILE A 16 -6.53 2.75 -14.67
CA ILE A 16 -6.79 3.55 -15.87
C ILE A 16 -5.70 4.59 -16.09
N ILE A 17 -5.04 5.09 -15.03
CA ILE A 17 -3.94 6.05 -15.13
C ILE A 17 -2.60 5.32 -15.25
N LEU A 18 -2.38 4.27 -14.45
CA LEU A 18 -1.09 3.57 -14.41
C LEU A 18 -0.81 2.85 -15.73
N THR A 19 -1.82 2.27 -16.36
CA THR A 19 -1.68 1.54 -17.62
C THR A 19 -1.19 2.44 -18.78
N PRO A 20 -1.82 3.58 -19.10
CA PRO A 20 -1.32 4.46 -20.15
C PRO A 20 0.00 5.13 -19.78
N VAL A 21 0.27 5.41 -18.50
CA VAL A 21 1.58 5.90 -18.07
C VAL A 21 2.65 4.84 -18.33
N PHE A 22 2.37 3.57 -18.05
CA PHE A 22 3.28 2.46 -18.32
C PHE A 22 3.48 2.23 -19.82
N ILE A 23 2.40 2.30 -20.62
CA ILE A 23 2.49 2.22 -22.08
C ILE A 23 3.30 3.38 -22.64
N PHE A 24 3.08 4.60 -22.15
CA PHE A 24 3.84 5.78 -22.56
C PHE A 24 5.31 5.67 -22.15
N PHE A 25 5.59 5.13 -20.96
CA PHE A 25 6.95 4.85 -20.50
C PHE A 25 7.64 3.83 -21.40
N LEU A 26 7.00 2.70 -21.70
CA LEU A 26 7.52 1.69 -22.63
C LEU A 26 7.71 2.25 -24.05
N TRP A 27 6.78 3.07 -24.53
CA TRP A 27 6.89 3.74 -25.82
C TRP A 27 8.03 4.76 -25.83
N SER A 28 8.22 5.52 -24.74
CA SER A 28 9.34 6.45 -24.60
C SER A 28 10.68 5.74 -24.54
N LEU A 29 10.76 4.59 -23.84
CA LEU A 29 11.90 3.70 -23.86
C LEU A 29 12.17 3.16 -25.26
N GLN A 30 11.12 2.79 -26.00
CA GLN A 30 11.23 2.31 -27.37
C GLN A 30 11.70 3.41 -28.33
N GLN A 31 11.25 4.66 -28.15
CA GLN A 31 11.71 5.81 -28.95
C GLN A 31 13.15 6.21 -28.60
N LEU A 32 13.53 6.10 -27.32
CA LEU A 32 14.91 6.23 -26.90
C LEU A 32 15.76 5.13 -27.53
N THR A 33 15.36 3.86 -27.48
CA THR A 33 16.14 2.78 -28.12
C THR A 33 16.20 2.96 -29.63
N ASN A 34 15.09 3.24 -30.32
CA ASN A 34 15.05 3.32 -31.78
C ASN A 34 15.72 4.59 -32.33
N GLY A 35 15.54 5.74 -31.65
CA GLY A 35 16.12 7.02 -32.04
C GLY A 35 17.61 7.14 -31.69
N LEU A 36 18.04 6.50 -30.60
CA LEU A 36 19.44 6.50 -30.17
C LEU A 36 20.24 5.35 -30.81
N TYR A 37 19.68 4.17 -31.07
CA TYR A 37 20.45 3.08 -31.70
C TYR A 37 20.95 3.47 -33.08
N GLY A 38 20.08 3.95 -33.98
CA GLY A 38 20.50 4.21 -35.36
C GLY A 38 21.51 5.34 -35.55
N LYS A 39 21.62 6.28 -34.59
CA LYS A 39 22.54 7.43 -34.67
C LYS A 39 23.71 7.35 -33.71
N ILE A 40 23.55 6.65 -32.59
CA ILE A 40 24.56 6.59 -31.54
C ILE A 40 25.24 5.22 -31.51
N GLU A 41 24.81 4.21 -32.24
CA GLU A 41 25.57 2.97 -32.42
C GLU A 41 27.04 3.22 -32.82
N PRO A 42 27.38 4.05 -33.84
CA PRO A 42 28.78 4.32 -34.17
C PRO A 42 29.52 5.14 -33.09
N ILE A 43 28.84 6.09 -32.44
CA ILE A 43 29.44 6.99 -31.43
C ILE A 43 29.59 6.29 -30.06
N ILE A 44 28.66 5.42 -29.66
CA ILE A 44 28.71 4.59 -28.44
C ILE A 44 29.80 3.54 -28.59
N LEU A 45 29.91 2.89 -29.75
CA LEU A 45 30.97 1.91 -30.01
C LEU A 45 32.37 2.54 -30.02
N GLU A 46 32.48 3.81 -30.41
CA GLU A 46 33.76 4.53 -30.49
C GLU A 46 34.15 5.24 -29.17
N HIS A 47 33.19 5.80 -28.42
CA HIS A 47 33.47 6.64 -27.24
C HIS A 47 33.01 6.07 -25.89
N ILE A 48 32.08 5.11 -25.86
CA ILE A 48 31.59 4.56 -24.59
C ILE A 48 32.31 3.24 -24.29
N SER A 49 33.19 3.30 -23.29
CA SER A 49 33.83 2.10 -22.78
C SER A 49 32.78 1.08 -22.32
N LYS A 50 32.99 -0.21 -22.61
CA LYS A 50 32.14 -1.32 -22.13
C LYS A 50 31.86 -1.23 -20.62
N ARG A 51 32.77 -0.64 -19.85
CA ARG A 51 32.64 -0.38 -18.41
C ARG A 51 31.46 0.55 -18.08
N LEU A 52 31.27 1.62 -18.84
CA LEU A 52 30.21 2.60 -18.61
C LEU A 52 28.82 2.00 -18.85
N LEU A 53 28.70 1.15 -19.86
CA LEU A 53 27.46 0.45 -20.19
C LEU A 53 27.05 -0.50 -19.04
N TRP A 54 28.02 -1.24 -18.48
CA TRP A 54 27.79 -2.06 -17.29
C TRP A 54 27.40 -1.23 -16.06
N VAL A 55 28.02 -0.07 -15.85
CA VAL A 55 27.66 0.83 -14.74
C VAL A 55 26.20 1.28 -14.84
N VAL A 56 25.74 1.67 -16.04
CA VAL A 56 24.34 2.10 -16.25
C VAL A 56 23.38 0.94 -15.99
N VAL A 57 23.66 -0.26 -16.51
CA VAL A 57 22.84 -1.45 -16.27
C VAL A 57 22.76 -1.81 -14.77
N ILE A 58 23.89 -1.72 -14.06
CA ILE A 58 23.94 -1.99 -12.62
C ILE A 58 23.12 -0.95 -11.84
N MET A 59 23.25 0.34 -12.17
CA MET A 59 22.46 1.40 -11.51
C MET A 59 20.96 1.18 -11.70
N GLU A 60 20.53 0.83 -12.92
CA GLU A 60 19.12 0.54 -13.20
C GLU A 60 18.62 -0.66 -12.39
N ALA A 61 19.41 -1.74 -12.34
CA ALA A 61 19.08 -2.92 -11.54
C ALA A 61 18.97 -2.59 -10.04
N VAL A 62 19.88 -1.76 -9.51
CA VAL A 62 19.84 -1.30 -8.11
C VAL A 62 18.56 -0.49 -7.84
N MET A 63 18.19 0.42 -8.74
CA MET A 63 16.98 1.22 -8.60
C MET A 63 15.71 0.35 -8.59
N ILE A 64 15.64 -0.68 -9.44
CA ILE A 64 14.53 -1.65 -9.44
C ILE A 64 14.47 -2.42 -8.11
N ILE A 65 15.60 -2.87 -7.58
CA ILE A 65 15.65 -3.59 -6.29
C ILE A 65 15.13 -2.70 -5.16
N ILE A 66 15.55 -1.43 -5.12
CA ILE A 66 15.09 -0.46 -4.12
C ILE A 66 13.57 -0.28 -4.22
N LEU A 67 13.03 -0.13 -5.44
CA LEU A 67 11.59 0.01 -5.65
C LEU A 67 10.82 -1.21 -5.13
N LEU A 68 11.28 -2.43 -5.46
CA LEU A 68 10.65 -3.67 -4.99
C LEU A 68 10.70 -3.79 -3.47
N PHE A 69 11.80 -3.37 -2.85
CA PHE A 69 11.94 -3.35 -1.39
C PHE A 69 10.96 -2.37 -0.74
N VAL A 70 10.82 -1.17 -1.30
CA VAL A 70 9.83 -0.18 -0.83
C VAL A 70 8.42 -0.76 -0.95
N VAL A 71 8.06 -1.34 -2.10
CA VAL A 71 6.75 -1.98 -2.29
C VAL A 71 6.53 -3.12 -1.29
N TYR A 72 7.56 -3.91 -1.00
CA TYR A 72 7.49 -5.00 -0.01
C TYR A 72 7.21 -4.47 1.40
N ILE A 73 7.90 -3.41 1.83
CA ILE A 73 7.68 -2.78 3.14
C ILE A 73 6.30 -2.14 3.23
N LEU A 74 5.85 -1.50 2.16
CA LEU A 74 4.55 -0.83 2.10
C LEU A 74 3.38 -1.79 1.94
N LYS A 75 3.64 -3.07 1.60
CA LYS A 75 2.59 -4.06 1.46
C LYS A 75 1.93 -4.28 2.83
N PRO A 76 0.61 -4.06 2.98
CA PRO A 76 -0.06 -4.26 4.25
C PRO A 76 0.09 -5.72 4.68
N LYS A 77 0.79 -5.93 5.80
CA LYS A 77 0.91 -7.24 6.44
C LYS A 77 -0.51 -7.71 6.77
N GLY A 78 -0.84 -8.95 6.39
CA GLY A 78 -2.20 -9.49 6.43
C GLY A 78 -2.96 -9.13 7.70
N MET A 79 -4.04 -8.38 7.55
CA MET A 79 -4.93 -7.99 8.65
C MET A 79 -5.91 -9.11 8.94
N SER A 80 -6.12 -9.42 10.21
CA SER A 80 -7.12 -10.38 10.66
C SER A 80 -8.32 -9.65 11.24
N LEU A 81 -9.54 -10.01 10.84
CA LEU A 81 -10.76 -9.42 11.41
C LEU A 81 -11.10 -10.16 12.71
N LYS A 82 -11.03 -9.48 13.85
CA LYS A 82 -11.40 -10.04 15.17
C LYS A 82 -12.22 -9.01 15.95
N TYR A 83 -13.31 -9.47 16.56
CA TYR A 83 -14.21 -8.63 17.38
C TYR A 83 -14.79 -7.40 16.66
N GLY A 84 -14.99 -7.52 15.35
CA GLY A 84 -15.52 -6.43 14.51
C GLY A 84 -14.48 -5.40 14.05
N ILE A 85 -13.19 -5.63 14.34
CA ILE A 85 -12.08 -4.70 14.02
C ILE A 85 -10.94 -5.46 13.35
N TYR A 86 -10.22 -4.82 12.42
CA TYR A 86 -9.04 -5.43 11.83
C TYR A 86 -7.84 -5.28 12.77
N TRP A 87 -7.02 -6.32 12.87
CA TRP A 87 -5.78 -6.32 13.63
C TRP A 87 -4.64 -6.62 12.69
N ASP A 88 -3.60 -5.79 12.73
CA ASP A 88 -2.34 -6.12 12.09
C ASP A 88 -1.57 -7.19 12.90
N LYS A 89 -0.40 -7.59 12.40
CA LYS A 89 0.46 -8.56 13.09
C LYS A 89 1.01 -8.05 14.42
N ASP A 90 1.08 -6.74 14.58
CA ASP A 90 1.62 -6.05 15.75
C ASP A 90 0.52 -5.71 16.77
N LYS A 91 -0.70 -6.25 16.58
CA LYS A 91 -1.89 -6.05 17.41
C LYS A 91 -2.34 -4.58 17.48
N ASN A 92 -2.10 -3.82 16.42
CA ASN A 92 -2.69 -2.50 16.25
C ASN A 92 -4.09 -2.63 15.62
N PRO A 93 -5.06 -1.84 16.10
CA PRO A 93 -6.42 -1.84 15.59
C PRO A 93 -6.55 -1.01 14.31
N HIS A 94 -7.25 -1.56 13.32
CA HIS A 94 -7.54 -0.96 12.03
C HIS A 94 -9.04 -0.95 11.75
N CYS A 95 -9.51 0.10 11.10
CA CYS A 95 -10.91 0.31 10.80
C CYS A 95 -11.47 -0.81 9.90
N PRO A 96 -12.59 -1.45 10.24
CA PRO A 96 -13.21 -2.47 9.38
C PRO A 96 -13.67 -1.92 8.03
N SER A 97 -14.00 -0.62 7.96
CA SER A 97 -14.49 0.02 6.75
C SER A 97 -13.37 0.52 5.82
N CYS A 98 -12.34 1.20 6.37
CA CYS A 98 -11.29 1.84 5.57
C CYS A 98 -9.88 1.26 5.76
N LYS A 99 -9.71 0.25 6.62
CA LYS A 99 -8.44 -0.43 6.93
C LYS A 99 -7.31 0.46 7.44
N LYS A 100 -7.58 1.74 7.71
CA LYS A 100 -6.63 2.67 8.32
C LYS A 100 -6.51 2.43 9.83
N PRO A 101 -5.38 2.80 10.45
CA PRO A 101 -5.22 2.73 11.90
C PRO A 101 -6.35 3.48 12.62
N LEU A 102 -6.87 2.85 13.67
CA LEU A 102 -7.84 3.46 14.58
C LEU A 102 -7.11 4.25 15.67
N ASN A 103 -7.80 5.25 16.24
CA ASN A 103 -7.29 6.02 17.37
C ASN A 103 -7.40 5.23 18.69
N SER A 104 -7.30 5.91 19.83
CA SER A 104 -7.57 5.35 21.15
C SER A 104 -8.98 4.76 21.28
N TYR A 105 -9.04 3.65 22.01
CA TYR A 105 -10.29 3.09 22.51
C TYR A 105 -10.77 3.95 23.68
N ASP A 106 -11.99 4.46 23.60
CA ASP A 106 -12.57 5.32 24.63
C ASP A 106 -14.10 5.26 24.63
N ASP A 107 -14.71 5.86 25.64
CA ASP A 107 -16.13 6.18 25.66
C ASP A 107 -16.38 7.51 24.95
N TYR A 108 -16.99 7.45 23.76
CA TYR A 108 -17.35 8.62 22.97
C TYR A 108 -18.78 9.11 23.26
N GLY A 109 -19.31 8.81 24.46
CA GLY A 109 -20.60 9.25 24.96
C GLY A 109 -21.74 8.69 24.12
N ILE A 110 -22.43 9.56 23.37
CA ILE A 110 -23.59 9.20 22.54
C ILE A 110 -23.22 8.16 21.46
N ASN A 111 -21.96 8.15 21.03
CA ASN A 111 -21.47 7.21 20.02
C ASN A 111 -21.05 5.85 20.60
N GLY A 112 -21.12 5.70 21.92
CA GLY A 112 -20.76 4.49 22.65
C GLY A 112 -19.26 4.27 22.82
N ILE A 113 -18.93 3.11 23.38
CA ILE A 113 -17.56 2.72 23.72
C ILE A 113 -16.95 1.93 22.55
N GLY A 114 -15.77 2.34 22.11
CA GLY A 114 -15.07 1.65 21.04
C GLY A 114 -13.89 2.41 20.48
N PHE A 115 -13.48 2.05 19.27
CA PHE A 115 -12.40 2.70 18.56
C PHE A 115 -12.92 3.74 17.58
N TYR A 116 -12.46 4.98 17.70
CA TYR A 116 -12.82 6.02 16.75
C TYR A 116 -11.94 5.98 15.50
N CYS A 117 -12.59 6.01 14.34
CA CYS A 117 -11.92 6.13 13.06
C CYS A 117 -11.89 7.59 12.59
N ASN A 118 -10.71 8.20 12.56
CA ASN A 118 -10.55 9.58 12.05
C ASN A 118 -11.00 9.77 10.59
N SER A 119 -10.88 8.72 9.77
CA SER A 119 -11.25 8.79 8.35
C SER A 119 -12.74 8.57 8.12
N CYS A 120 -13.37 7.67 8.88
CA CYS A 120 -14.80 7.37 8.73
C CYS A 120 -15.68 8.22 9.63
N LYS A 121 -15.11 8.91 10.64
CA LYS A 121 -15.82 9.67 11.66
C LYS A 121 -16.86 8.82 12.42
N LEU A 122 -16.57 7.53 12.58
CA LEU A 122 -17.42 6.54 13.24
C LEU A 122 -16.67 5.85 14.38
N VAL A 123 -17.41 5.48 15.42
CA VAL A 123 -16.94 4.62 16.51
C VAL A 123 -17.25 3.18 16.15
N HIS A 124 -16.23 2.32 16.19
CA HIS A 124 -16.36 0.89 16.00
C HIS A 124 -16.33 0.20 17.37
N PRO A 125 -17.47 -0.29 17.87
CA PRO A 125 -17.50 -1.02 19.12
C PRO A 125 -16.83 -2.38 18.94
N MET A 126 -16.13 -2.82 19.97
CA MET A 126 -15.64 -4.19 20.05
C MET A 126 -16.68 -5.06 20.73
N SER A 127 -17.08 -6.15 20.07
CA SER A 127 -17.97 -7.13 20.71
C SER A 127 -17.58 -8.56 20.38
N LYS A 128 -17.90 -9.45 21.32
CA LYS A 128 -17.83 -10.90 21.14
C LYS A 128 -19.16 -11.47 21.58
N LYS A 129 -19.90 -12.06 20.63
CA LYS A 129 -21.23 -12.63 20.88
C LYS A 129 -22.22 -11.61 21.51
N GLY A 130 -22.15 -10.34 21.10
CA GLY A 130 -23.05 -9.29 21.59
C GLY A 130 -22.64 -8.64 22.91
N ILE A 131 -21.57 -9.10 23.56
CA ILE A 131 -21.04 -8.47 24.77
C ILE A 131 -19.93 -7.49 24.37
N TYR A 132 -20.00 -6.26 24.86
CA TYR A 132 -18.96 -5.24 24.68
C TYR A 132 -17.67 -5.66 25.38
N LEU A 133 -16.55 -5.54 24.67
CA LEU A 133 -15.23 -5.90 25.16
C LEU A 133 -14.39 -4.65 25.39
N THR A 134 -13.75 -4.58 26.57
CA THR A 134 -12.71 -3.59 26.84
C THR A 134 -11.44 -3.91 26.04
N ILE A 135 -10.60 -2.89 25.82
CA ILE A 135 -9.31 -3.08 25.15
C ILE A 135 -8.38 -4.03 25.91
N SER A 136 -8.44 -4.04 27.25
CA SER A 136 -7.65 -4.94 28.09
C SER A 136 -8.07 -6.39 27.91
N ASP A 137 -9.37 -6.66 27.86
CA ASP A 137 -9.88 -8.03 27.69
C ASP A 137 -9.59 -8.54 26.27
N ALA A 138 -9.73 -7.67 25.27
CA ALA A 138 -9.39 -7.99 23.90
C ALA A 138 -7.91 -8.40 23.75
N ARG A 139 -6.99 -7.65 24.36
CA ARG A 139 -5.55 -7.98 24.34
C ARG A 139 -5.26 -9.31 25.01
N LYS A 140 -5.80 -9.56 26.21
CA LYS A 140 -5.66 -10.85 26.91
C LYS A 140 -6.12 -12.04 26.07
N ILE A 141 -7.24 -11.90 25.35
CA ILE A 141 -7.72 -13.00 24.51
C ILE A 141 -6.84 -13.18 23.26
N MET A 142 -6.26 -12.11 22.71
CA MET A 142 -5.32 -12.19 21.59
C MET A 142 -3.94 -12.73 21.98
N ASP A 143 -3.54 -12.64 23.26
CA ASP A 143 -2.28 -13.20 23.76
C ASP A 143 -2.37 -14.71 24.00
N ASN A 144 -3.57 -15.24 24.23
CA ASN A 144 -3.84 -16.66 24.47
C ASN A 144 -4.20 -17.46 23.18
N MET A 145 -3.95 -16.89 22.00
CA MET A 145 -4.22 -17.50 20.68
C MET A 145 -2.93 -17.61 19.87
#